data_AF-A0A7V7CWT3-F1
#
_entry.id   AF-A0A7V7CWT3-F1
#
_cell.length_a   1.000
_cell.length_b   1.000
_cell.length_c   1.000
_cell.angle_alpha   90.00
_cell.angle_beta   90.00
_cell.angle_gamma   90.00
#
_symmetry.space_group_name_H-M   'P 1'
#
loop_
_entity.id
_entity.type
_entity.pdbx_description
1 polymer ?
#
loop_
_entity_poly.entity_id
_entity_poly.type
_entity_poly.pdbx_seq_one_letter_code
_entity_poly.pdbx_strand_id
1 'polypeptide(L)'
;MTNLTRAIATIGGWTVLSRITGLLREILVARYLGAGMVADAFFVAFRFPNLFRSLFAEGAFNAAFVPLFAGKLEAEGREAARQFAEECLAVLSWALLAFVLLMEISMPLAIYGLAPGFGEVPGKMALATEMAR
;
A
#
# COMPACT_ATOMS: atom_id res chain seq x y z
N MET A 1 -11.62 -32.63 -0.12
CA MET A 1 -11.91 -31.87 -1.36
C MET A 1 -12.80 -30.64 -1.11
N THR A 2 -13.77 -30.68 -0.20
CA THR A 2 -14.69 -29.57 0.14
C THR A 2 -14.02 -28.30 0.69
N ASN A 3 -12.87 -28.42 1.39
CA ASN A 3 -12.16 -27.24 1.91
C ASN A 3 -11.41 -26.46 0.83
N LEU A 4 -10.88 -27.13 -0.20
CA LEU A 4 -10.15 -26.48 -1.28
C LEU A 4 -11.08 -25.71 -2.21
N THR A 5 -12.21 -26.31 -2.60
CA THR A 5 -13.21 -25.63 -3.44
C THR A 5 -13.81 -24.42 -2.72
N ARG A 6 -14.06 -24.51 -1.41
CA ARG A 6 -14.48 -23.38 -0.59
C ARG A 6 -13.40 -22.29 -0.52
N ALA A 7 -12.14 -22.65 -0.29
CA ALA A 7 -11.05 -21.67 -0.23
C ALA A 7 -10.87 -20.93 -1.57
N ILE A 8 -10.90 -21.66 -2.69
CA ILE A 8 -10.84 -21.07 -4.03
C ILE A 8 -12.02 -20.13 -4.28
N ALA A 9 -13.25 -20.55 -3.94
CA ALA A 9 -14.44 -19.73 -4.11
C ALA A 9 -14.36 -18.44 -3.28
N THR A 10 -13.90 -18.52 -2.03
CA THR A 10 -13.77 -17.34 -1.15
C THR A 10 -12.69 -16.39 -1.64
N ILE A 11 -11.47 -16.87 -1.92
CA ILE A 11 -10.36 -16.02 -2.38
C ILE A 11 -10.66 -15.44 -3.77
N GLY A 12 -11.20 -16.25 -4.67
CA GLY A 12 -11.62 -15.82 -6.01
C GLY A 12 -12.73 -14.77 -5.94
N GLY A 13 -13.73 -14.96 -5.08
CA GLY A 13 -14.80 -14.00 -4.84
C GLY A 13 -14.26 -12.66 -4.33
N TRP A 14 -13.39 -12.67 -3.32
CA TRP A 14 -12.75 -11.45 -2.82
C TRP A 14 -11.88 -10.76 -3.88
N THR A 15 -11.19 -11.54 -4.73
CA THR A 15 -10.37 -10.99 -5.82
C THR A 15 -11.23 -10.29 -6.86
N VAL A 16 -12.33 -10.91 -7.29
CA VAL A 16 -13.26 -10.32 -8.26
C VAL A 16 -13.89 -9.05 -7.69
N LEU A 17 -14.34 -9.09 -6.43
CA LEU A 17 -14.91 -7.92 -5.76
C LEU A 17 -13.91 -6.76 -5.68
N SER A 18 -12.65 -7.06 -5.35
CA SER A 18 -11.57 -6.06 -5.33
C SER A 18 -11.30 -5.46 -6.72
N ARG A 19 -11.34 -6.27 -7.78
CA ARG A 19 -11.19 -5.79 -9.17
C ARG A 19 -12.36 -4.91 -9.61
N ILE A 20 -13.59 -5.29 -9.28
CA ILE A 20 -14.78 -4.50 -9.63
C ILE A 20 -14.76 -3.15 -8.90
N THR A 21 -14.45 -3.15 -7.60
CA THR A 21 -14.33 -1.91 -6.82
C THR A 21 -13.19 -1.02 -7.32
N GLY A 22 -12.07 -1.61 -7.74
CA GLY A 22 -10.97 -0.92 -8.41
C GLY A 22 -11.39 -0.28 -9.74
N LEU A 23 -12.12 -1.02 -10.58
CA LEU A 23 -12.66 -0.50 -11.84
C LEU A 23 -13.66 0.65 -11.60
N LEU A 24 -14.52 0.53 -10.59
CA LEU A 24 -15.43 1.61 -10.22
C LEU A 24 -14.66 2.87 -9.81
N ARG A 25 -13.59 2.73 -9.01
CA ARG A 25 -12.70 3.86 -8.68
C ARG A 25 -12.14 4.51 -9.93
N GLU A 26 -11.65 3.73 -10.90
CA GLU A 26 -11.10 4.26 -12.16
C GLU A 26 -12.16 5.02 -12.97
N ILE A 27 -13.38 4.50 -13.08
CA ILE A 27 -14.51 5.17 -13.74
C ILE A 27 -14.86 6.49 -13.04
N LEU A 28 -14.90 6.49 -11.71
CA LEU A 28 -15.20 7.70 -10.93
C LEU A 28 -14.10 8.75 -11.11
N VAL A 29 -12.83 8.36 -11.04
CA VAL A 29 -11.70 9.26 -11.29
C VAL A 29 -11.78 9.85 -12.71
N ALA A 30 -12.01 9.03 -13.72
CA ALA A 30 -12.15 9.51 -15.11
C ALA A 30 -13.35 10.46 -15.27
N ARG A 31 -14.48 10.21 -14.59
CA ARG A 31 -15.69 11.03 -14.67
C ARG A 31 -15.53 12.38 -13.94
N TYR A 32 -14.91 12.39 -12.77
CA TYR A 32 -14.84 13.58 -11.92
C TYR A 32 -13.56 14.39 -12.12
N LEU A 33 -12.41 13.74 -12.33
CA LEU A 33 -11.12 14.42 -12.55
C LEU A 33 -10.80 14.59 -14.04
N GLY A 34 -11.34 13.75 -14.91
CA GLY A 34 -11.05 13.78 -16.35
C GLY A 34 -9.60 13.40 -16.68
N ALA A 35 -9.15 13.80 -17.86
CA ALA A 35 -7.74 13.73 -18.25
C ALA A 35 -7.14 15.15 -18.18
N GLY A 36 -6.28 15.41 -17.21
CA GLY A 36 -5.71 16.73 -16.99
C GLY A 36 -4.79 16.80 -15.77
N MET A 37 -4.32 18.00 -15.49
CA MET A 37 -3.34 18.29 -14.44
C MET A 37 -3.70 17.69 -13.06
N VAL A 38 -4.98 17.76 -12.67
CA VAL A 38 -5.46 17.24 -11.38
C VAL A 38 -5.43 15.71 -11.33
N ALA A 39 -5.85 15.05 -12.42
CA ALA A 39 -5.81 13.59 -12.51
C ALA A 39 -4.36 13.07 -12.46
N ASP A 40 -3.46 13.71 -13.20
CA ASP A 40 -2.04 13.37 -13.19
C ASP A 40 -1.41 13.53 -11.80
N ALA A 41 -1.72 14.64 -11.12
CA ALA A 41 -1.28 14.89 -9.74
C ALA A 41 -1.81 13.81 -8.79
N PHE A 42 -3.11 13.49 -8.88
CA PHE A 42 -3.73 12.45 -8.08
C PHE A 42 -3.09 11.08 -8.30
N PHE A 43 -2.84 10.68 -9.56
CA PHE A 43 -2.25 9.37 -9.84
C PHE A 43 -0.81 9.24 -9.36
N VAL A 44 0.00 10.30 -9.49
CA VAL A 44 1.37 10.31 -8.95
C VAL A 44 1.35 10.27 -7.42
N ALA A 45 0.52 11.09 -6.79
CA ALA A 45 0.33 11.08 -5.34
C ALA A 45 -0.12 9.71 -4.84
N PHE A 46 -1.11 9.09 -5.49
CA PHE A 46 -1.61 7.76 -5.12
C PHE A 46 -0.59 6.64 -5.38
N ARG A 47 0.27 6.78 -6.39
CA ARG A 47 1.32 5.79 -6.70
C ARG A 47 2.36 5.72 -5.59
N PHE A 48 2.67 6.85 -4.95
CA PHE A 48 3.70 6.94 -3.92
C PHE A 48 3.50 5.94 -2.77
N PRO A 49 2.40 5.97 -1.99
CA PRO A 49 2.20 5.01 -0.89
C PRO A 49 2.05 3.57 -1.39
N ASN A 50 1.47 3.37 -2.58
CA ASN A 50 1.32 2.04 -3.15
C ASN A 50 2.65 1.37 -3.48
N LEU A 51 3.65 2.14 -3.92
CA LEU A 51 5.00 1.63 -4.15
C LEU A 51 5.60 1.06 -2.86
N PHE A 52 5.53 1.80 -1.76
CA PHE A 52 6.05 1.35 -0.47
C PHE A 52 5.32 0.12 0.06
N ARG A 53 3.98 0.14 -0.02
CA ARG A 53 3.15 -1.00 0.38
C ARG A 53 3.53 -2.27 -0.39
N SER A 54 3.73 -2.16 -1.71
CA SER A 54 4.07 -3.30 -2.54
C SER A 54 5.49 -3.82 -2.27
N LEU A 55 6.48 -2.92 -2.13
CA LEU A 55 7.88 -3.30 -1.88
C LEU A 55 8.09 -3.93 -0.50
N PHE A 56 7.60 -3.26 0.54
CA PHE A 56 7.92 -3.61 1.92
C PHE A 56 6.90 -4.56 2.54
N ALA A 57 5.60 -4.34 2.33
CA ALA A 57 4.56 -5.11 3.01
C ALA A 57 4.15 -6.38 2.24
N GLU A 58 3.84 -6.26 0.95
CA GLU A 58 3.45 -7.43 0.14
C GLU A 58 4.62 -8.38 -0.14
N GLY A 59 5.82 -7.83 -0.38
CA GLY A 59 7.02 -8.60 -0.68
C GLY A 59 7.83 -8.99 0.56
N ALA A 60 8.69 -8.08 1.02
CA ALA A 60 9.74 -8.39 2.00
C ALA A 60 9.20 -8.85 3.36
N PHE A 61 8.24 -8.11 3.93
CA PHE A 61 7.66 -8.44 5.23
C PHE A 61 6.92 -9.78 5.19
N ASN A 62 6.03 -9.98 4.21
CA ASN A 62 5.24 -11.21 4.10
C ASN A 62 6.15 -12.45 3.94
N ALA A 63 7.19 -12.35 3.10
CA ALA A 63 8.14 -13.44 2.86
C ALA A 63 8.94 -13.85 4.11
N ALA A 64 9.20 -12.92 5.04
CA ALA A 64 9.90 -13.20 6.29
C ALA A 64 8.94 -13.56 7.44
N PHE A 65 7.86 -12.80 7.61
CA PHE A 65 6.94 -12.91 8.74
C PHE A 65 6.16 -14.23 8.73
N VAL A 66 5.56 -14.61 7.60
CA VAL A 66 4.69 -15.80 7.54
C VAL A 66 5.42 -17.10 7.91
N PRO A 67 6.60 -17.45 7.35
CA PRO A 67 7.29 -18.68 7.73
C PRO A 67 7.76 -18.66 9.19
N LEU A 68 8.23 -17.52 9.70
CA LEU A 68 8.65 -17.40 11.10
C LEU A 68 7.47 -17.54 12.08
N PHE A 69 6.34 -16.89 11.76
CA PHE A 69 5.12 -17.00 12.54
C PHE A 69 4.57 -18.44 12.52
N ALA A 70 4.52 -19.07 11.34
CA ALA A 70 4.06 -20.46 11.21
C ALA A 70 4.97 -21.43 11.98
N GLY A 71 6.30 -21.25 11.89
CA GLY A 71 7.27 -22.04 12.64
C GLY A 71 7.09 -21.91 14.16
N LYS A 72 6.92 -20.68 14.67
CA LYS A 72 6.61 -20.45 16.10
C LYS A 72 5.27 -21.06 16.51
N LEU A 73 4.25 -20.95 15.66
CA LEU A 73 2.93 -21.51 15.93
C LEU A 73 2.98 -23.04 16.06
N GLU A 74 3.76 -23.69 15.21
CA GLU A 74 3.90 -25.15 15.22
C GLU A 74 4.79 -25.64 16.37
N ALA A 75 5.90 -24.95 16.65
CA ALA A 75 6.88 -25.40 17.65
C ALA A 75 6.51 -25.01 19.10
N GLU A 76 5.99 -23.80 19.30
CA GLU A 76 5.80 -23.19 20.63
C GLU A 76 4.31 -22.92 20.94
N GLY A 77 3.42 -23.19 19.98
CA GLY A 77 1.99 -23.02 20.13
C GLY A 77 1.49 -21.59 19.93
N ARG A 78 0.19 -21.40 20.15
CA ARG A 78 -0.54 -20.19 19.76
C ARG A 78 -0.13 -18.95 20.55
N GLU A 79 0.22 -19.10 21.82
CA GLU A 79 0.56 -17.98 22.69
C GLU A 79 1.91 -17.36 22.30
N ALA A 80 2.93 -18.18 22.07
CA ALA A 80 4.25 -17.73 21.61
C ALA A 80 4.18 -17.09 20.21
N ALA A 81 3.42 -17.67 19.28
CA ALA A 81 3.20 -17.07 17.95
C ALA A 81 2.48 -15.72 18.05
N ARG A 82 1.50 -15.59 18.96
CA ARG A 82 0.80 -14.34 19.21
C ARG A 82 1.73 -13.27 19.78
N GLN A 83 2.54 -13.59 20.79
CA GLN A 83 3.52 -12.66 21.34
C GLN A 83 4.50 -12.16 20.26
N PHE A 84 5.02 -13.08 19.43
CA PHE A 84 5.86 -12.72 18.30
C PHE A 84 5.15 -11.78 17.29
N ALA A 85 3.89 -12.03 16.98
CA ALA A 85 3.11 -11.16 16.11
C ALA A 85 2.87 -9.77 16.72
N GLU A 86 2.61 -9.70 18.03
CA GLU A 86 2.44 -8.44 18.77
C GLU A 86 3.75 -7.63 18.80
N GLU A 87 4.90 -8.27 19.03
CA GLU A 87 6.22 -7.64 18.96
C GLU A 87 6.54 -7.14 17.54
N CYS A 88 6.32 -7.98 16.52
CA CYS A 88 6.46 -7.57 15.12
C CYS A 88 5.59 -6.37 14.78
N LEU A 89 4.33 -6.39 15.21
CA LEU A 89 3.39 -5.30 14.97
C LEU A 89 3.84 -4.01 15.68
N ALA A 90 4.32 -4.10 16.92
CA ALA A 90 4.83 -2.95 17.66
C ALA A 90 6.01 -2.30 16.95
N VAL A 91 6.99 -3.10 16.53
CA VAL A 91 8.17 -2.60 15.79
C VAL A 91 7.76 -2.02 14.43
N LEU A 92 6.93 -2.75 13.66
CA LEU A 92 6.45 -2.29 12.36
C LEU A 92 5.65 -0.99 12.48
N SER A 93 4.82 -0.84 13.51
CA SER A 93 4.02 0.37 13.73
C SER A 93 4.91 1.58 14.00
N TRP A 94 5.91 1.44 14.86
CA TRP A 94 6.86 2.53 15.12
C TRP A 94 7.72 2.86 13.90
N ALA A 95 8.19 1.85 13.17
CA ALA A 95 8.96 2.04 11.95
C ALA A 95 8.13 2.75 10.86
N LEU A 96 6.88 2.32 10.66
CA LEU A 96 5.96 2.95 9.70
C LEU A 96 5.60 4.37 10.13
N LEU A 97 5.36 4.63 11.42
CA LEU A 97 5.08 5.98 11.91
C LEU A 97 6.26 6.91 11.66
N ALA A 98 7.48 6.49 12.01
CA ALA A 98 8.68 7.27 11.74
C ALA A 98 8.88 7.52 10.24
N PHE A 99 8.64 6.50 9.42
CA PHE A 99 8.72 6.60 7.96
C PHE A 99 7.69 7.59 7.39
N VAL A 100 6.42 7.51 7.81
CA VAL A 100 5.36 8.43 7.36
C VAL A 100 5.69 9.86 7.77
N LEU A 101 6.12 10.10 9.01
CA LEU A 101 6.52 11.44 9.47
C LEU A 101 7.71 11.99 8.66
N LEU A 102 8.70 11.15 8.34
CA LEU A 102 9.81 11.54 7.48
C LEU A 102 9.34 11.89 6.07
N MET A 103 8.44 11.09 5.49
CA MET A 103 7.90 11.31 4.14
C MET A 103 7.04 12.56 4.08
N GLU A 104 6.21 12.85 5.07
CA GLU A 104 5.42 14.09 5.16
C GLU A 104 6.28 15.35 5.00
N ILE A 105 7.40 15.38 5.73
CA ILE A 105 8.35 16.49 5.71
C ILE A 105 9.10 16.54 4.37
N SER A 106 9.55 15.38 3.88
CA SER A 106 10.35 15.26 2.66
C SER A 106 9.54 15.08 1.36
N MET A 107 8.20 15.16 1.44
CA MET A 107 7.30 14.89 0.31
C MET A 107 7.62 15.69 -0.96
N PRO A 108 7.97 16.99 -0.90
CA PRO A 108 8.33 17.75 -2.11
C PRO A 108 9.51 17.13 -2.86
N LEU A 109 10.51 16.63 -2.13
CA LEU A 109 11.68 15.96 -2.72
C LEU A 109 11.30 14.59 -3.26
N ALA A 110 10.43 13.87 -2.54
CA ALA A 110 9.97 12.55 -2.92
C ALA A 110 9.16 12.58 -4.24
N ILE A 111 8.24 13.54 -4.37
CA ILE A 111 7.44 13.74 -5.60
C ILE A 111 8.30 14.29 -6.73
N TYR A 112 9.27 15.17 -6.46
CA TYR A 112 10.24 15.59 -7.47
C TYR A 112 11.03 14.40 -8.04
N GLY A 113 11.45 13.46 -7.20
CA GLY A 113 12.12 12.24 -7.64
C GLY A 113 11.21 11.29 -8.45
N LEU A 114 9.92 11.22 -8.12
CA LEU A 114 8.96 10.35 -8.80
C LEU A 114 8.45 10.92 -10.13
N ALA A 115 8.30 12.25 -10.22
CA ALA A 115 7.71 12.94 -11.35
C ALA A 115 8.43 14.29 -11.65
N PRO A 116 9.72 14.27 -12.03
CA PRO A 116 10.50 15.50 -12.24
C PRO A 116 9.90 16.42 -13.31
N GLY A 117 9.23 15.86 -14.33
CA GLY A 117 8.56 16.63 -15.40
C GLY A 117 7.34 17.44 -14.93
N PHE A 118 6.87 17.27 -13.69
CA PHE A 118 5.76 18.09 -13.18
C PHE A 118 6.18 19.53 -12.86
N GLY A 119 7.48 19.83 -12.81
CA GLY A 119 7.99 21.18 -12.66
C GLY A 119 7.75 22.08 -13.89
N GLU A 120 7.50 21.49 -15.06
CA GLU A 120 7.28 22.23 -16.31
C GLU A 120 5.88 22.86 -16.39
N VAL A 121 4.93 22.34 -15.61
CA VAL A 121 3.55 22.84 -15.55
C VAL A 121 3.33 23.61 -14.25
N PRO A 122 3.02 24.92 -14.31
CA PRO A 122 2.81 25.73 -13.12
C PRO A 122 1.78 25.11 -12.16
N GLY A 123 2.16 24.96 -10.89
CA GLY A 123 1.31 24.43 -9.84
C GLY A 123 1.13 22.90 -9.79
N LYS A 124 1.58 22.14 -10.80
CA LYS A 124 1.31 20.69 -10.88
C LYS A 124 2.11 19.90 -9.84
N MET A 125 3.37 20.28 -9.67
CA MET A 125 4.25 19.73 -8.62
C MET A 125 3.70 20.01 -7.22
N ALA A 126 3.23 21.24 -6.96
CA ALA A 126 2.68 21.64 -5.68
C ALA A 126 1.42 20.83 -5.35
N LEU A 127 0.50 20.72 -6.32
CA LEU A 127 -0.74 19.94 -6.17
C LEU A 127 -0.46 18.46 -5.90
N ALA A 128 0.47 17.84 -6.65
CA ALA A 128 0.85 16.46 -6.44
C ALA A 128 1.50 16.24 -5.06
N THR A 129 2.28 17.21 -4.58
CA THR A 129 2.90 17.16 -3.24
C THR A 129 1.85 17.25 -2.14
N GLU A 130 0.89 18.17 -2.25
CA GLU A 130 -0.20 18.30 -1.27
C GLU A 130 -1.12 17.09 -1.26
N MET A 131 -1.40 16.48 -2.41
CA MET A 131 -2.19 15.26 -2.49
C MET A 131 -1.49 14.01 -1.94
N ALA A 132 -0.16 14.02 -1.89
CA ALA A 132 0.65 12.87 -1.48
C ALA A 132 0.96 12.84 0.02
N ARG A 133 0.84 13.99 0.70
CA ARG A 133 0.83 14.11 2.15
C ARG A 133 -0.50 13.59 2.68
#